data_AF-A0A2T0TG51-F1
#
_entry.id   AF-A0A2T0TG51-F1
#
_cell.length_a   1.000
_cell.length_b   1.000
_cell.length_c   1.000
_cell.angle_alpha   90.00
_cell.angle_beta   90.00
_cell.angle_gamma   90.00
#
_symmetry.space_group_name_H-M   'P 1'
#
loop_
_entity.id
_entity.type
_entity.pdbx_description
1 polymer ?
#
loop_
_entity_poly.entity_id
_entity_poly.type
_entity_poly.pdbx_seq_one_letter_code
_entity_poly.pdbx_strand_id
1 'polypeptide(L)'
;MGERGFTTGFTADRGPREVFDAVLDVRGWWSEDVEGRTAEVGDEFTCRAGEPHRRRIRVTEVVPDRRVVWSVLDDHVGSTEDRTGWTGTTIAFDIAERDGRTEVRFAHEGLPAEHECHGTCCAAWGFHIGTSLRELVETGVGRPDEVDRRPAGEGVPQVVGEREWQEARDELLRAEKEATALLDALAARRRRLPMVPVATDYRFDTPDGVRSLPDLFDGRAQLVVYQFMDNGPDHYCPGCTWFTDNIPSTAPALLAEQGITWMTVTNMPLAQAEEYKARKGWTLPFASSRGTTFADDCGAGDGFRLTMFLRDGDRVHRTYATTGRGIDRLAFVTSLLDLSVFGRREEWEDSPAGWPRQPTARHPNTMTADGRALSFGRFR
;
A
#
# COMPACT_ATOMS: atom_id res chain seq x y z
N MET A 1 14.16 -30.94 -0.77
CA MET A 1 14.38 -31.01 0.70
C MET A 1 14.37 -29.57 1.15
N GLY A 2 13.16 -29.03 1.39
CA GLY A 2 12.90 -27.59 1.46
C GLY A 2 13.42 -26.98 2.75
N GLU A 3 13.99 -25.79 2.64
CA GLU A 3 14.61 -25.00 3.71
C GLU A 3 13.65 -24.80 4.88
N ARG A 4 14.09 -25.18 6.09
CA ARG A 4 13.38 -24.89 7.35
C ARG A 4 14.02 -23.64 7.96
N GLY A 5 13.38 -22.49 7.80
CA GLY A 5 13.86 -21.23 8.36
C GLY A 5 13.12 -20.00 7.82
N PHE A 6 13.45 -18.83 8.35
CA PHE A 6 12.93 -17.54 7.91
C PHE A 6 14.03 -16.72 7.24
N THR A 7 13.74 -16.10 6.09
CA THR A 7 14.67 -15.21 5.40
C THR A 7 14.02 -13.86 5.11
N THR A 8 14.79 -12.78 5.25
CA THR A 8 14.38 -11.42 4.89
C THR A 8 15.63 -10.60 4.54
N GLY A 9 15.47 -9.36 4.09
CA GLY A 9 16.60 -8.51 3.75
C GLY A 9 16.20 -7.12 3.31
N PHE A 10 17.19 -6.27 3.11
CA PHE A 10 17.02 -4.93 2.57
C PHE A 10 18.25 -4.50 1.77
N THR A 11 18.13 -3.40 1.05
CA THR A 11 19.24 -2.76 0.34
C THR A 11 19.42 -1.35 0.90
N ALA A 12 20.66 -0.93 1.11
CA ALA A 12 21.00 0.40 1.61
C ALA A 12 22.05 1.11 0.74
N ASP A 13 21.94 2.43 0.66
CA ASP A 13 22.89 3.33 -0.01
C ASP A 13 24.10 3.63 0.89
N ARG A 14 24.70 2.59 1.48
CA ARG A 14 25.87 2.66 2.38
C ARG A 14 26.90 1.59 2.02
N GLY A 15 28.16 1.80 2.41
CA GLY A 15 29.23 0.84 2.14
C GLY A 15 29.08 -0.46 2.96
N PRO A 16 29.59 -1.61 2.46
CA PRO A 16 29.49 -2.90 3.17
C PRO A 16 30.02 -2.87 4.61
N ARG A 17 31.07 -2.08 4.86
CA ARG A 17 31.63 -1.90 6.19
C ARG A 17 30.69 -1.19 7.18
N GLU A 18 30.01 -0.13 6.75
CA GLU A 18 29.06 0.59 7.60
C GLU A 18 27.87 -0.31 7.97
N VAL A 19 27.41 -1.11 7.01
CA VAL A 19 26.34 -2.09 7.22
C VAL A 19 26.79 -3.19 8.17
N PHE A 20 28.01 -3.70 7.98
CA PHE A 20 28.60 -4.72 8.84
C PHE A 20 28.75 -4.22 10.28
N ASP A 21 29.27 -3.00 10.47
CA ASP A 21 29.39 -2.37 11.79
C ASP A 21 28.01 -2.21 12.45
N ALA A 22 26.97 -1.84 11.70
CA ALA A 22 25.60 -1.74 12.20
C ALA A 22 25.00 -3.10 12.59
N VAL A 23 25.31 -4.19 11.86
CA VAL A 23 24.88 -5.55 12.22
C VAL A 23 25.46 -5.96 13.58
N LEU A 24 26.73 -5.61 13.84
CA LEU A 24 27.41 -5.90 15.11
C LEU A 24 26.93 -5.01 16.26
N ASP A 25 26.37 -3.83 15.97
CA ASP A 25 25.74 -2.95 16.95
C ASP A 25 24.32 -3.42 17.32
N VAL A 26 24.24 -4.59 17.94
CA VAL A 26 22.98 -5.22 18.38
C VAL A 26 22.15 -4.27 19.26
N ARG A 27 22.81 -3.40 20.02
CA ARG A 27 22.15 -2.40 20.90
C ARG A 27 21.44 -1.31 20.11
N GLY A 28 21.98 -0.94 18.95
CA GLY A 28 21.43 0.10 18.10
C GLY A 28 20.13 -0.28 17.39
N TRP A 29 19.83 -1.58 17.22
CA TRP A 29 18.67 -2.00 16.40
C TRP A 29 17.82 -3.14 16.95
N TRP A 30 18.36 -4.04 17.76
CA TRP A 30 17.60 -5.19 18.25
C TRP A 30 17.06 -4.94 19.65
N SER A 31 17.95 -4.77 20.64
CA SER A 31 17.56 -4.62 22.05
C SER A 31 18.53 -3.71 22.80
N GLU A 32 18.02 -2.80 23.63
CA GLU A 32 18.86 -1.89 24.42
C GLU A 32 19.57 -2.63 25.57
N ASP A 33 18.96 -3.70 26.10
CA ASP A 33 19.51 -4.54 27.17
C ASP A 33 20.29 -5.72 26.57
N VAL A 34 21.54 -5.43 26.20
CA VAL A 34 22.53 -6.43 25.78
C VAL A 34 23.68 -6.46 26.77
N GLU A 35 23.92 -7.63 27.36
CA GLU A 35 25.10 -7.92 28.19
C GLU A 35 26.07 -8.81 27.43
N GLY A 36 27.36 -8.45 27.43
CA GLY A 36 28.40 -9.19 26.72
C GLY A 36 28.87 -8.50 25.44
N ARG A 37 29.68 -9.23 24.67
CA ARG A 37 30.33 -8.75 23.44
C ARG A 37 29.68 -9.41 22.23
N THR A 38 29.75 -8.75 21.07
CA THR A 38 29.01 -9.14 19.86
C THR A 38 29.88 -9.19 18.61
N ALA A 39 31.18 -8.92 18.69
CA ALA A 39 31.99 -8.52 17.54
C ALA A 39 32.93 -9.60 17.02
N GLU A 40 33.43 -10.48 17.88
CA GLU A 40 34.45 -11.47 17.55
C GLU A 40 33.93 -12.90 17.65
N VAL A 41 34.50 -13.83 16.88
CA VAL A 41 34.17 -15.25 17.00
C VAL A 41 34.46 -15.75 18.41
N GLY A 42 33.47 -16.39 19.03
CA GLY A 42 33.52 -16.84 20.41
C GLY A 42 32.96 -15.84 21.41
N ASP A 43 32.69 -14.60 21.00
CA ASP A 43 31.95 -13.66 21.84
C ASP A 43 30.55 -14.20 22.14
N GLU A 44 30.09 -13.92 23.37
CA GLU A 44 28.75 -14.25 23.81
C GLU A 44 28.07 -13.01 24.35
N PHE A 45 26.77 -12.93 24.05
CA PHE A 45 25.93 -11.88 24.56
C PHE A 45 24.55 -12.42 24.96
N THR A 46 23.93 -11.71 25.88
CA THR A 46 22.56 -11.96 26.32
C THR A 46 21.70 -10.75 25.97
N CYS A 47 20.63 -10.96 25.22
CA CYS A 47 19.60 -9.94 24.95
C CYS A 47 18.42 -10.14 25.90
N ARG A 48 17.91 -9.07 26.51
CA ARG A 48 16.68 -9.11 27.33
C ARG A 48 15.59 -8.24 26.72
N ALA A 49 14.53 -8.89 26.28
CA ALA A 49 13.37 -8.27 25.64
C ALA A 49 12.22 -8.14 26.64
N GLY A 50 12.42 -7.35 27.70
CA GLY A 50 11.49 -7.27 28.85
C GLY A 50 11.53 -8.50 29.77
N GLU A 51 11.18 -8.34 31.04
CA GLU A 51 11.11 -9.50 31.96
C GLU A 51 9.85 -10.34 31.65
N PRO A 52 9.95 -11.69 31.60
CA PRO A 52 11.09 -12.55 31.95
C PRO A 52 11.90 -13.08 30.73
N HIS A 53 11.93 -12.39 29.60
CA HIS A 53 12.51 -12.88 28.34
C HIS A 53 14.02 -12.63 28.27
N ARG A 54 14.83 -13.69 28.14
CA ARG A 54 16.29 -13.57 27.90
C ARG A 54 16.76 -14.58 26.86
N ARG A 55 17.73 -14.16 26.03
CA ARG A 55 18.34 -15.01 24.98
C ARG A 55 19.83 -14.93 25.07
N ARG A 56 20.51 -16.08 25.17
CA ARG A 56 21.97 -16.15 25.13
C ARG A 56 22.42 -16.62 23.76
N ILE A 57 23.31 -15.87 23.15
CA ILE A 57 23.75 -16.05 21.77
C ILE A 57 25.27 -16.04 21.74
N ARG A 58 25.86 -16.89 20.90
CA ARG A 58 27.30 -16.92 20.63
C ARG A 58 27.57 -16.56 19.18
N VAL A 59 28.57 -15.72 18.96
CA VAL A 59 29.10 -15.43 17.63
C VAL A 59 29.96 -16.61 17.17
N THR A 60 29.56 -17.29 16.09
CA THR A 60 30.22 -18.49 15.57
C THR A 60 31.02 -18.24 14.30
N GLU A 61 30.70 -17.18 13.55
CA GLU A 61 31.43 -16.78 12.34
C GLU A 61 31.43 -15.26 12.19
N VAL A 62 32.58 -14.71 11.83
CA VAL A 62 32.74 -13.30 11.46
C VAL A 62 33.67 -13.21 10.26
N VAL A 63 33.14 -12.79 9.12
CA VAL A 63 33.89 -12.46 7.91
C VAL A 63 33.70 -10.96 7.68
N PRO A 64 34.74 -10.13 7.92
CA PRO A 64 34.63 -8.68 7.80
C PRO A 64 33.95 -8.24 6.49
N ASP A 65 33.03 -7.30 6.62
CA ASP A 65 32.25 -6.67 5.54
C ASP A 65 31.37 -7.64 4.73
N ARG A 66 31.23 -8.91 5.16
CA ARG A 66 30.58 -9.95 4.35
C ARG A 66 29.60 -10.84 5.10
N ARG A 67 29.96 -11.33 6.29
CA ARG A 67 29.15 -12.36 6.95
C ARG A 67 29.29 -12.35 8.46
N VAL A 68 28.18 -12.52 9.14
CA VAL A 68 28.13 -12.74 10.59
C VAL A 68 27.18 -13.89 10.86
N VAL A 69 27.61 -14.88 11.64
CA VAL A 69 26.76 -16.01 12.04
C VAL A 69 26.75 -16.14 13.55
N TRP A 70 25.56 -16.32 14.10
CA TRP A 70 25.27 -16.50 15.50
C TRP A 70 24.58 -17.83 15.75
N SER A 71 24.91 -18.48 16.86
CA SER A 71 24.22 -19.67 17.35
C SER A 71 23.47 -19.33 18.64
N VAL A 72 22.19 -19.68 18.70
CA VAL A 72 21.36 -19.45 19.88
C VAL A 72 21.62 -20.58 20.89
N LEU A 73 22.19 -20.20 22.04
CA LEU A 73 22.58 -21.15 23.09
C LEU A 73 21.44 -21.46 24.06
N ASP A 74 20.59 -20.47 24.33
CA ASP A 74 19.46 -20.56 25.27
C ASP A 74 18.44 -19.48 24.91
N ASP A 75 17.14 -19.82 24.92
CA ASP A 75 16.04 -18.86 24.87
C ASP A 75 15.05 -19.16 26.00
N HIS A 76 14.89 -18.19 26.89
CA HIS A 76 14.03 -18.31 28.05
C HIS A 76 12.87 -17.34 27.97
N VAL A 77 11.66 -17.88 28.00
CA VAL A 77 10.40 -17.14 28.00
C VAL A 77 9.60 -17.56 29.24
N GLY A 78 9.85 -16.90 30.37
CA GLY A 78 9.07 -17.09 31.60
C GLY A 78 9.15 -18.48 32.21
N SER A 79 8.10 -18.90 32.93
CA SER A 79 8.14 -20.03 33.87
C SER A 79 8.15 -21.44 33.25
N THR A 80 8.53 -21.60 31.98
CA THR A 80 8.57 -22.91 31.30
C THR A 80 9.84 -23.07 30.46
N GLU A 81 10.44 -24.27 30.48
CA GLU A 81 11.56 -24.64 29.61
C GLU A 81 11.13 -24.57 28.13
N ASP A 82 11.90 -23.81 27.35
CA ASP A 82 11.91 -23.64 25.88
C ASP A 82 10.58 -23.80 25.13
N ARG A 83 9.80 -22.72 25.03
CA ARG A 83 8.57 -22.67 24.22
C ARG A 83 8.77 -22.11 22.81
N THR A 84 9.92 -21.51 22.51
CA THR A 84 10.13 -20.81 21.24
C THR A 84 10.81 -21.68 20.19
N GLY A 85 11.54 -22.72 20.60
CA GLY A 85 12.27 -23.59 19.68
C GLY A 85 13.48 -22.88 19.04
N TRP A 86 13.98 -21.82 19.67
CA TRP A 86 15.19 -21.10 19.22
C TRP A 86 16.48 -21.77 19.69
N THR A 87 16.47 -22.52 20.79
CA THR A 87 17.71 -23.15 21.28
C THR A 87 18.27 -24.10 20.24
N GLY A 88 19.53 -23.89 19.85
CA GLY A 88 20.20 -24.69 18.82
C GLY A 88 19.95 -24.23 17.37
N THR A 89 19.24 -23.11 17.16
CA THR A 89 19.11 -22.50 15.83
C THR A 89 20.30 -21.60 15.49
N THR A 90 20.37 -21.20 14.21
CA THR A 90 21.42 -20.35 13.67
C THR A 90 20.82 -19.09 13.06
N ILE A 91 21.42 -17.94 13.33
CA ILE A 91 21.08 -16.65 12.72
C ILE A 91 22.26 -16.21 11.88
N ALA A 92 22.05 -15.91 10.60
CA ALA A 92 23.08 -15.51 9.67
C ALA A 92 22.72 -14.20 8.97
N PHE A 93 23.74 -13.36 8.78
CA PHE A 93 23.70 -12.13 8.01
C PHE A 93 24.72 -12.26 6.88
N ASP A 94 24.27 -12.22 5.64
CA ASP A 94 25.11 -12.13 4.46
C ASP A 94 25.03 -10.71 3.89
N ILE A 95 26.18 -10.09 3.65
CA ILE A 95 26.34 -8.72 3.18
C ILE A 95 27.06 -8.77 1.83
N ALA A 96 26.46 -8.18 0.81
CA ALA A 96 27.02 -8.16 -0.53
C ALA A 96 26.80 -6.80 -1.20
N GLU A 97 27.83 -6.31 -1.88
CA GLU A 97 27.69 -5.14 -2.75
C GLU A 97 27.06 -5.54 -4.09
N ARG A 98 25.99 -4.85 -4.49
CA ARG A 98 25.24 -5.06 -5.73
C ARG A 98 24.84 -3.69 -6.30
N ASP A 99 25.22 -3.43 -7.54
CA ASP A 99 24.83 -2.22 -8.28
C ASP A 99 25.11 -0.89 -7.53
N GLY A 100 26.23 -0.82 -6.81
CA GLY A 100 26.65 0.37 -6.04
C GLY A 100 25.90 0.55 -4.72
N ARG A 101 25.12 -0.44 -4.28
CA ARG A 101 24.42 -0.50 -2.99
C ARG A 101 24.83 -1.75 -2.23
N THR A 102 24.56 -1.77 -0.93
CA THR A 102 24.80 -2.95 -0.10
C THR A 102 23.48 -3.68 0.17
N GLU A 103 23.42 -4.96 -0.23
CA GLU A 103 22.35 -5.90 0.10
C GLU A 103 22.68 -6.61 1.42
N VAL A 104 21.72 -6.64 2.33
CA VAL A 104 21.73 -7.47 3.55
C VAL A 104 20.72 -8.58 3.38
N ARG A 105 21.16 -9.82 3.53
CA ARG A 105 20.29 -11.00 3.61
C ARG A 105 20.40 -11.61 4.99
N PHE A 106 19.27 -11.66 5.67
CA PHE A 106 19.10 -12.29 6.97
C PHE A 106 18.48 -13.67 6.79
N ALA A 107 19.00 -14.65 7.53
CA ALA A 107 18.43 -15.98 7.64
C ALA A 107 18.41 -16.44 9.09
N HIS A 108 17.29 -16.98 9.54
CA HIS A 108 17.18 -17.73 10.79
C HIS A 108 16.87 -19.19 10.46
N GLU A 109 17.90 -20.03 10.52
CA GLU A 109 17.88 -21.42 10.13
C GLU A 109 17.57 -22.33 11.32
N GLY A 110 16.76 -23.36 11.10
CA GLY A 110 16.38 -24.32 12.13
C GLY A 110 15.17 -23.90 12.96
N LEU A 111 14.59 -22.72 12.70
CA LEU A 111 13.33 -22.30 13.30
C LEU A 111 12.19 -23.23 12.82
N PRO A 112 11.50 -23.98 13.71
CA PRO A 112 10.49 -24.94 13.28
C PRO A 112 9.22 -24.22 12.82
N ALA A 113 8.75 -24.48 11.60
CA ALA A 113 7.54 -23.85 11.04
C ALA A 113 6.27 -24.24 11.81
N GLU A 114 6.30 -25.42 12.45
CA GLU A 114 5.24 -26.00 13.27
C GLU A 114 5.13 -25.41 14.68
N HIS A 115 6.07 -24.56 15.13
CA HIS A 115 6.01 -23.96 16.45
C HIS A 115 5.05 -22.76 16.51
N GLU A 116 4.29 -22.66 17.60
CA GLU A 116 3.25 -21.65 17.86
C GLU A 116 3.77 -20.21 17.72
N CYS A 117 5.05 -19.98 18.01
CA CYS A 117 5.67 -18.66 17.93
C CYS A 117 6.29 -18.32 16.56
N HIS A 118 6.33 -19.25 15.59
CA HIS A 118 7.01 -19.03 14.30
C HIS A 118 6.50 -17.76 13.59
N GLY A 119 5.18 -17.56 13.56
CA GLY A 119 4.57 -16.36 12.97
C GLY A 119 4.98 -15.06 13.67
N THR A 120 4.98 -15.04 15.01
CA THR A 120 5.38 -13.89 15.82
C THR A 120 6.87 -13.59 15.67
N CYS A 121 7.72 -14.61 15.66
CA CYS A 121 9.17 -14.48 15.47
C CYS A 121 9.50 -13.94 14.07
N CYS A 122 8.85 -14.45 13.02
CA CYS A 122 9.02 -13.95 11.65
C CYS A 122 8.58 -12.49 11.50
N ALA A 123 7.45 -12.11 12.13
CA ALA A 123 6.98 -10.72 12.13
C ALA A 123 7.94 -9.78 12.87
N ALA A 124 8.44 -10.19 14.04
CA ALA A 124 9.43 -9.45 14.81
C ALA A 124 10.74 -9.28 14.02
N TRP A 125 11.26 -10.36 13.42
CA TRP A 125 12.44 -10.28 12.54
C TRP A 125 12.20 -9.38 11.33
N GLY A 126 11.01 -9.41 10.74
CA GLY A 126 10.62 -8.48 9.67
C GLY A 126 10.77 -7.02 10.09
N PHE A 127 10.34 -6.65 11.30
CA PHE A 127 10.52 -5.30 11.84
C PHE A 127 11.99 -5.00 12.17
N HIS A 128 12.66 -5.86 12.93
CA HIS A 128 14.03 -5.57 13.37
C HIS A 128 15.01 -5.46 12.19
N ILE A 129 14.90 -6.32 11.18
CA ILE A 129 15.78 -6.29 10.01
C ILE A 129 15.31 -5.25 8.98
N GLY A 130 14.03 -5.29 8.60
CA GLY A 130 13.51 -4.46 7.52
C GLY A 130 13.26 -2.99 7.89
N THR A 131 13.14 -2.70 9.19
CA THR A 131 12.90 -1.34 9.71
C THR A 131 14.04 -0.88 10.61
N SER A 132 14.24 -1.51 11.77
CA SER A 132 15.15 -0.98 12.80
C SER A 132 16.63 -0.96 12.36
N LEU A 133 17.16 -2.09 11.87
CA LEU A 133 18.54 -2.20 11.38
C LEU A 133 18.74 -1.35 10.12
N ARG A 134 17.74 -1.33 9.23
CA ARG A 134 17.79 -0.48 8.04
C ARG A 134 17.88 1.01 8.40
N GLU A 135 17.05 1.48 9.33
CA GLU A 135 17.08 2.87 9.81
C GLU A 135 18.39 3.19 10.54
N LEU A 136 18.94 2.26 11.32
CA LEU A 136 20.27 2.41 11.92
C LEU A 136 21.34 2.62 10.84
N VAL A 137 21.33 1.82 9.79
CA VAL A 137 22.26 1.95 8.65
C VAL A 137 22.07 3.28 7.91
N GLU A 138 20.82 3.65 7.60
CA GLU A 138 20.54 4.83 6.76
C GLU A 138 20.69 6.15 7.53
N THR A 139 20.33 6.17 8.82
CA THR A 139 20.17 7.40 9.61
C THR A 139 21.05 7.47 10.85
N GLY A 140 21.65 6.36 11.28
CA GLY A 140 22.39 6.25 12.53
C GLY A 140 21.52 6.05 13.77
N VAL A 141 20.20 5.90 13.61
CA VAL A 141 19.24 5.68 14.70
C VAL A 141 18.33 4.50 14.36
N GLY A 142 18.40 3.43 15.14
CA GLY A 142 17.45 2.31 15.08
C GLY A 142 16.35 2.40 16.14
N ARG A 143 15.53 1.36 16.22
CA ARG A 143 14.38 1.25 17.14
C ARG A 143 14.40 -0.06 17.95
N PRO A 144 15.42 -0.26 18.80
CA PRO A 144 15.50 -1.44 19.66
C PRO A 144 14.30 -1.53 20.62
N ASP A 145 13.92 -2.75 20.99
CA ASP A 145 12.82 -3.09 21.91
C ASP A 145 11.40 -2.55 21.56
N GLU A 146 11.18 -1.88 20.42
CA GLU A 146 9.85 -1.29 20.09
C GLU A 146 8.75 -2.35 19.94
N VAL A 147 9.10 -3.54 19.43
CA VAL A 147 8.17 -4.67 19.32
C VAL A 147 7.88 -5.28 20.69
N ASP A 148 8.88 -5.34 21.57
CA ASP A 148 8.80 -5.95 22.90
C ASP A 148 8.15 -5.03 23.95
N ARG A 149 8.16 -3.71 23.72
CA ARG A 149 7.50 -2.71 24.57
C ARG A 149 5.99 -2.63 24.37
N ARG A 150 5.42 -3.24 23.32
CA ARG A 150 3.97 -3.27 23.11
C ARG A 150 3.35 -4.38 23.97
N PRO A 151 2.44 -4.06 24.90
CA PRO A 151 1.65 -5.07 25.58
C PRO A 151 0.88 -5.91 24.54
N ALA A 152 0.86 -7.22 24.72
CA ALA A 152 0.00 -8.09 23.92
C ALA A 152 -1.46 -7.60 24.02
N GLY A 153 -2.04 -7.18 22.89
CA GLY A 153 -3.39 -6.63 22.81
C GLY A 153 -3.49 -5.12 22.62
N GLU A 154 -2.40 -4.35 22.70
CA GLU A 154 -2.44 -2.91 22.38
C GLU A 154 -2.43 -2.69 20.86
N GLY A 155 -3.46 -1.99 20.36
CA GLY A 155 -3.58 -1.66 18.93
C GLY A 155 -4.20 -2.76 18.05
N VAL A 156 -4.83 -3.78 18.63
CA VAL A 156 -5.62 -4.82 17.93
C VAL A 156 -7.02 -4.98 18.55
N PRO A 157 -8.02 -5.54 17.85
CA PRO A 157 -9.35 -5.75 18.43
C PRO A 157 -9.36 -6.69 19.64
N GLN A 158 -10.37 -6.53 20.51
CA GLN A 158 -10.62 -7.46 21.61
C GLN A 158 -10.91 -8.87 21.07
N VAL A 159 -10.25 -9.87 21.66
CA VAL A 159 -10.53 -11.29 21.38
C VAL A 159 -11.74 -11.73 22.20
N VAL A 160 -12.77 -12.22 21.53
CA VAL A 160 -14.04 -12.71 22.13
C VAL A 160 -14.37 -14.11 21.62
N GLY A 161 -15.35 -14.77 22.24
CA GLY A 161 -15.87 -16.06 21.75
C GLY A 161 -16.74 -15.91 20.50
N GLU A 162 -16.85 -16.97 19.70
CA GLU A 162 -17.60 -17.01 18.44
C GLU A 162 -19.02 -16.44 18.54
N ARG A 163 -19.75 -16.78 19.62
CA ARG A 163 -21.13 -16.31 19.82
C ARG A 163 -21.20 -14.79 19.99
N GLU A 164 -20.29 -14.22 20.78
CA GLU A 164 -20.24 -12.76 21.01
C GLU A 164 -19.82 -12.04 19.72
N TRP A 165 -18.84 -12.59 18.99
CA TRP A 165 -18.46 -12.07 17.68
C TRP A 165 -19.63 -12.09 16.69
N GLN A 166 -20.38 -13.21 16.61
CA GLN A 166 -21.51 -13.35 15.71
C GLN A 166 -22.64 -12.36 16.05
N GLU A 167 -22.95 -12.18 17.33
CA GLU A 167 -23.94 -11.19 17.80
C GLU A 167 -23.55 -9.77 17.39
N ALA A 168 -22.29 -9.36 17.61
CA ALA A 168 -21.77 -8.05 17.21
C ALA A 168 -21.76 -7.87 15.68
N ARG A 169 -21.38 -8.91 14.93
CA ARG A 169 -21.34 -8.92 13.47
C ARG A 169 -22.75 -8.81 12.86
N ASP A 170 -23.75 -9.43 13.47
CA ASP A 170 -25.14 -9.33 13.00
C ASP A 170 -25.78 -7.96 13.31
N GLU A 171 -25.34 -7.28 14.36
CA GLU A 171 -25.65 -5.87 14.57
C GLU A 171 -25.05 -4.98 13.48
N LEU A 172 -23.76 -5.13 13.18
CA LEU A 172 -23.10 -4.40 12.10
C LEU A 172 -23.79 -4.65 10.75
N LEU A 173 -24.13 -5.90 10.44
CA LEU A 173 -24.80 -6.26 9.18
C LEU A 173 -26.13 -5.51 9.00
N ARG A 174 -26.89 -5.26 10.07
CA ARG A 174 -28.12 -4.46 9.97
C ARG A 174 -27.82 -3.04 9.49
N ALA A 175 -26.79 -2.41 10.05
CA ALA A 175 -26.33 -1.09 9.62
C ALA A 175 -25.84 -1.09 8.15
N GLU A 176 -25.13 -2.14 7.73
CA GLU A 176 -24.69 -2.30 6.33
C GLU A 176 -25.88 -2.42 5.36
N LYS A 177 -26.96 -3.10 5.76
CA LYS A 177 -28.20 -3.20 4.96
C LYS A 177 -28.94 -1.88 4.87
N GLU A 178 -28.97 -1.10 5.96
CA GLU A 178 -29.52 0.26 5.93
C GLU A 178 -28.73 1.16 4.97
N ALA A 179 -27.39 1.10 5.03
CA ALA A 179 -26.52 1.83 4.10
C ALA A 179 -26.76 1.40 2.63
N THR A 180 -26.97 0.11 2.39
CA THR A 180 -27.32 -0.41 1.06
C THR A 180 -28.61 0.22 0.54
N ALA A 181 -29.67 0.25 1.35
CA ALA A 181 -30.95 0.86 0.97
C ALA A 181 -30.81 2.38 0.71
N LEU A 182 -29.97 3.07 1.49
CA LEU A 182 -29.65 4.49 1.26
C LEU A 182 -28.91 4.70 -0.08
N LEU A 183 -27.99 3.81 -0.44
CA LEU A 183 -27.29 3.86 -1.73
C LEU A 183 -28.23 3.61 -2.91
N ASP A 184 -29.21 2.71 -2.76
CA ASP A 184 -30.26 2.47 -3.76
C ASP A 184 -31.13 3.72 -3.96
N ALA A 185 -31.55 4.34 -2.86
CA ALA A 185 -32.30 5.60 -2.91
C ALA A 185 -31.47 6.72 -3.58
N LEU A 186 -30.17 6.80 -3.30
CA LEU A 186 -29.26 7.76 -3.92
C LEU A 186 -29.09 7.48 -5.42
N ALA A 187 -29.00 6.21 -5.83
CA ALA A 187 -28.97 5.83 -7.24
C ALA A 187 -30.28 6.23 -7.95
N ALA A 188 -31.43 6.03 -7.31
CA ALA A 188 -32.72 6.47 -7.84
C ALA A 188 -32.78 8.00 -8.02
N ARG A 189 -32.20 8.77 -7.09
CA ARG A 189 -32.08 10.23 -7.23
C ARG A 189 -31.18 10.64 -8.40
N ARG A 190 -30.06 9.95 -8.62
CA ARG A 190 -29.18 10.20 -9.79
C ARG A 190 -29.90 9.98 -11.11
N ARG A 191 -30.74 8.94 -11.22
CA ARG A 191 -31.57 8.69 -12.43
C ARG A 191 -32.62 9.77 -12.69
N ARG A 192 -32.94 10.61 -11.70
CA ARG A 192 -33.91 11.72 -11.80
C ARG A 192 -33.27 13.09 -12.01
N LEU A 193 -31.94 13.17 -12.10
CA LEU A 193 -31.27 14.44 -12.38
C LEU A 193 -31.66 14.94 -13.77
N PRO A 194 -31.88 16.26 -13.94
CA PRO A 194 -31.95 16.85 -15.27
C PRO A 194 -30.58 16.75 -15.95
N MET A 195 -30.58 16.77 -17.28
CA MET A 195 -29.37 16.70 -18.10
C MET A 195 -29.11 18.04 -18.79
N VAL A 196 -27.83 18.36 -19.04
CA VAL A 196 -27.40 19.59 -19.71
C VAL A 196 -26.89 19.25 -21.11
N PRO A 197 -27.39 19.88 -22.18
CA PRO A 197 -26.89 19.64 -23.53
C PRO A 197 -25.43 20.09 -23.66
N VAL A 198 -24.64 19.33 -24.39
CA VAL A 198 -23.29 19.70 -24.80
C VAL A 198 -23.38 20.32 -26.20
N ALA A 199 -23.27 21.65 -26.27
CA ALA A 199 -23.41 22.39 -27.54
C ALA A 199 -22.09 22.48 -28.32
N THR A 200 -20.96 22.42 -27.63
CA THR A 200 -19.63 22.54 -28.23
C THR A 200 -19.24 21.26 -28.94
N ASP A 201 -18.78 21.40 -30.19
CA ASP A 201 -18.25 20.30 -30.98
C ASP A 201 -16.77 20.04 -30.65
N TYR A 202 -16.53 19.32 -29.56
CA TYR A 202 -15.18 19.00 -29.10
C TYR A 202 -14.48 18.01 -30.02
N ARG A 203 -13.18 18.23 -30.21
CA ARG A 203 -12.28 17.35 -30.94
C ARG A 203 -11.24 16.79 -29.99
N PHE A 204 -11.04 15.48 -30.07
CA PHE A 204 -10.12 14.75 -29.21
C PHE A 204 -9.10 14.02 -30.08
N ASP A 205 -7.82 14.16 -29.76
CA ASP A 205 -6.80 13.32 -30.35
C ASP A 205 -6.90 11.92 -29.73
N THR A 206 -7.03 10.90 -30.56
CA THR A 206 -7.01 9.48 -30.15
C THR A 206 -5.99 8.71 -30.97
N PRO A 207 -5.57 7.50 -30.55
CA PRO A 207 -4.64 6.69 -31.33
C PRO A 207 -5.11 6.41 -32.77
N ASP A 208 -6.42 6.38 -32.99
CA ASP A 208 -7.04 6.15 -34.30
C ASP A 208 -7.33 7.45 -35.07
N GLY A 209 -6.80 8.59 -34.60
CA GLY A 209 -7.01 9.92 -35.17
C GLY A 209 -7.99 10.79 -34.37
N VAL A 210 -8.35 11.94 -34.95
CA VAL A 210 -9.21 12.92 -34.28
C VAL A 210 -10.66 12.43 -34.26
N ARG A 211 -11.28 12.42 -33.07
CA ARG A 211 -12.68 12.00 -32.86
C ARG A 211 -13.51 13.13 -32.25
N SER A 212 -14.80 13.18 -32.57
CA SER A 212 -15.75 14.06 -31.89
C SER A 212 -16.26 13.45 -30.57
N LEU A 213 -16.91 14.23 -29.71
CA LEU A 213 -17.54 13.69 -28.49
C LEU A 213 -18.56 12.57 -28.80
N PRO A 214 -19.48 12.70 -29.78
CA PRO A 214 -20.36 11.59 -30.19
C PRO A 214 -19.61 10.33 -30.65
N ASP A 215 -18.45 10.49 -31.30
CA ASP A 215 -17.65 9.34 -31.73
C ASP A 215 -17.11 8.56 -30.55
N LEU A 216 -16.73 9.22 -29.44
CA LEU A 216 -16.21 8.56 -28.23
C LEU A 216 -17.23 7.61 -27.58
N PHE A 217 -18.52 7.71 -27.91
CA PHE A 217 -19.53 6.75 -27.47
C PHE A 217 -19.37 5.37 -28.14
N ASP A 218 -18.64 5.27 -29.24
CA ASP A 218 -18.37 4.00 -29.92
C ASP A 218 -19.68 3.22 -30.24
N GLY A 219 -20.67 3.96 -30.76
CA GLY A 219 -21.99 3.43 -31.11
C GLY A 219 -22.94 3.18 -29.93
N ARG A 220 -22.52 3.39 -28.67
CA ARG A 220 -23.33 3.16 -27.48
C ARG A 220 -24.13 4.40 -27.07
N ALA A 221 -25.14 4.19 -26.22
CA ALA A 221 -25.98 5.29 -25.73
C ALA A 221 -25.34 6.08 -24.58
N GLN A 222 -24.40 5.47 -23.85
CA GLN A 222 -23.81 6.06 -22.64
C GLN A 222 -22.29 6.11 -22.74
N LEU A 223 -21.72 7.17 -22.19
CA LEU A 223 -20.27 7.37 -22.09
C LEU A 223 -19.94 7.80 -20.66
N VAL A 224 -18.96 7.13 -20.05
CA VAL A 224 -18.29 7.60 -18.84
C VAL A 224 -16.93 8.15 -19.22
N VAL A 225 -16.65 9.37 -18.80
CA VAL A 225 -15.37 10.04 -18.98
C VAL A 225 -14.72 10.23 -17.62
N TYR A 226 -13.52 9.67 -17.44
CA TYR A 226 -12.62 10.03 -16.36
C TYR A 226 -11.61 11.07 -16.85
N GLN A 227 -11.64 12.27 -16.28
CA GLN A 227 -10.75 13.37 -16.64
C GLN A 227 -9.46 13.28 -15.81
N PHE A 228 -8.40 12.80 -16.44
CA PHE A 228 -7.06 12.63 -15.87
C PHE A 228 -6.29 13.95 -15.93
N MET A 229 -5.84 14.44 -14.78
CA MET A 229 -5.15 15.73 -14.64
C MET A 229 -3.82 15.78 -15.40
N ASP A 230 -3.59 16.91 -16.07
CA ASP A 230 -2.31 17.28 -16.66
C ASP A 230 -1.51 18.12 -15.65
N ASN A 231 -0.42 17.58 -15.10
CA ASN A 231 0.46 18.30 -14.19
C ASN A 231 1.72 18.83 -14.90
N GLY A 232 1.73 18.86 -16.24
CA GLY A 232 2.87 19.27 -17.05
C GLY A 232 3.71 18.11 -17.59
N PRO A 233 4.79 18.41 -18.33
CA PRO A 233 5.67 17.40 -18.90
C PRO A 233 6.32 16.59 -17.79
N ASP A 234 6.40 15.27 -17.97
CA ASP A 234 7.01 14.31 -17.04
C ASP A 234 6.43 14.25 -15.62
N HIS A 235 5.37 15.02 -15.33
CA HIS A 235 4.67 15.04 -14.06
C HIS A 235 3.25 14.50 -14.23
N TYR A 236 2.98 13.33 -13.66
CA TYR A 236 1.66 12.69 -13.71
C TYR A 236 0.96 12.82 -12.37
N CYS A 237 -0.33 13.14 -12.38
CA CYS A 237 -1.10 13.27 -11.15
C CYS A 237 -1.15 11.96 -10.36
N PRO A 238 -0.56 11.89 -9.16
CA PRO A 238 -0.47 10.63 -8.43
C PRO A 238 -1.82 10.04 -8.03
N GLY A 239 -2.82 10.89 -7.77
CA GLY A 239 -4.18 10.45 -7.51
C GLY A 239 -4.83 9.85 -8.74
N CYS A 240 -4.70 10.50 -9.89
CA CYS A 240 -5.23 9.95 -11.13
C CYS A 240 -4.54 8.63 -11.48
N THR A 241 -3.23 8.52 -11.26
CA THR A 241 -2.49 7.28 -11.43
C THR A 241 -3.01 6.17 -10.52
N TRP A 242 -3.15 6.45 -9.22
CA TRP A 242 -3.64 5.47 -8.26
C TRP A 242 -5.07 5.01 -8.57
N PHE A 243 -5.95 5.94 -8.92
CA PHE A 243 -7.31 5.60 -9.34
C PHE A 243 -7.31 4.71 -10.58
N THR A 244 -6.51 5.06 -11.59
CA THR A 244 -6.40 4.29 -12.83
C THR A 244 -5.81 2.90 -12.60
N ASP A 245 -4.83 2.76 -11.69
CA ASP A 245 -4.29 1.47 -11.24
C ASP A 245 -5.34 0.57 -10.57
N ASN A 246 -6.43 1.15 -10.05
CA ASN A 246 -7.52 0.41 -9.42
C ASN A 246 -8.63 -0.01 -10.39
N ILE A 247 -8.62 0.46 -11.65
CA ILE A 247 -9.63 0.08 -12.63
C ILE A 247 -9.23 -1.23 -13.29
N PRO A 248 -10.05 -2.30 -13.20
CA PRO A 248 -9.75 -3.56 -13.87
C PRO A 248 -9.58 -3.37 -15.38
N SER A 249 -8.59 -4.04 -15.98
CA SER A 249 -8.36 -3.99 -17.44
C SER A 249 -9.55 -4.52 -18.26
N THR A 250 -10.40 -5.35 -17.65
CA THR A 250 -11.64 -5.88 -18.22
C THR A 250 -12.83 -4.92 -18.11
N ALA A 251 -12.73 -3.86 -17.31
CA ALA A 251 -13.86 -2.96 -17.04
C ALA A 251 -14.48 -2.32 -18.31
N PRO A 252 -13.70 -1.84 -19.31
CA PRO A 252 -14.29 -1.32 -20.54
C PRO A 252 -15.15 -2.34 -21.29
N ALA A 253 -14.72 -3.61 -21.34
CA ALA A 253 -15.48 -4.67 -22.01
C ALA A 253 -16.79 -4.99 -21.26
N LEU A 254 -16.72 -5.13 -19.93
CA LEU A 254 -17.90 -5.39 -19.10
C LEU A 254 -18.91 -4.22 -19.14
N LEU A 255 -18.43 -2.98 -19.20
CA LEU A 255 -19.27 -1.80 -19.38
C LEU A 255 -19.92 -1.77 -20.77
N ALA A 256 -19.18 -2.17 -21.80
CA ALA A 256 -19.68 -2.23 -23.17
C ALA A 256 -20.85 -3.20 -23.31
N GLU A 257 -20.83 -4.34 -22.61
CA GLU A 257 -21.96 -5.28 -22.53
C GLU A 257 -23.23 -4.65 -21.94
N GLN A 258 -23.08 -3.60 -21.14
CA GLN A 258 -24.17 -2.83 -20.54
C GLN A 258 -24.49 -1.54 -21.32
N GLY A 259 -23.94 -1.38 -22.53
CA GLY A 259 -24.19 -0.21 -23.37
C GLY A 259 -23.50 1.08 -22.89
N ILE A 260 -22.40 0.96 -22.15
CA ILE A 260 -21.61 2.09 -21.65
C ILE A 260 -20.18 2.01 -22.23
N THR A 261 -19.70 3.11 -22.80
CA THR A 261 -18.29 3.25 -23.20
C THR A 261 -17.51 3.94 -22.08
N TRP A 262 -16.31 3.44 -21.76
CA TRP A 262 -15.37 4.14 -20.88
C TRP A 262 -14.35 4.91 -21.72
N MET A 263 -14.02 6.14 -21.31
CA MET A 263 -12.91 6.91 -21.87
C MET A 263 -12.14 7.65 -20.79
N THR A 264 -10.81 7.56 -20.80
CA THR A 264 -9.95 8.44 -20.01
C THR A 264 -9.55 9.64 -20.87
N VAL A 265 -9.90 10.85 -20.45
CA VAL A 265 -9.60 12.09 -21.19
C VAL A 265 -8.61 12.94 -20.40
N THR A 266 -7.63 13.55 -21.07
CA THR A 266 -6.64 14.42 -20.42
C THR A 266 -6.30 15.64 -21.29
N ASN A 267 -5.76 16.71 -20.67
CA ASN A 267 -5.20 17.86 -21.39
C ASN A 267 -3.72 17.67 -21.78
N MET A 268 -3.10 16.57 -21.36
CA MET A 268 -1.76 16.18 -21.82
C MET A 268 -1.75 15.95 -23.33
N PRO A 269 -0.65 16.21 -24.05
CA PRO A 269 -0.49 15.75 -25.44
C PRO A 269 -0.71 14.24 -25.52
N LEU A 270 -1.37 13.76 -26.58
CA LEU A 270 -1.69 12.33 -26.72
C LEU A 270 -0.45 11.43 -26.61
N ALA A 271 0.68 11.85 -27.20
CA ALA A 271 1.94 11.09 -27.13
C ALA A 271 2.43 10.89 -25.69
N GLN A 272 2.34 11.93 -24.84
CA GLN A 272 2.69 11.84 -23.43
C GLN A 272 1.75 10.89 -22.68
N ALA A 273 0.44 10.97 -22.95
CA ALA A 273 -0.54 10.10 -22.32
C ALA A 273 -0.36 8.61 -22.71
N GLU A 274 -0.11 8.31 -23.98
CA GLU A 274 0.11 6.93 -24.45
C GLU A 274 1.46 6.38 -23.96
N GLU A 275 2.52 7.19 -23.89
CA GLU A 275 3.78 6.76 -23.28
C GLU A 275 3.58 6.36 -21.81
N TYR A 276 2.85 7.18 -21.06
CA TYR A 276 2.60 6.89 -19.65
C TYR A 276 1.73 5.65 -19.44
N LYS A 277 0.66 5.53 -20.24
CA LYS A 277 -0.20 4.35 -20.27
C LYS A 277 0.62 3.08 -20.58
N ALA A 278 1.53 3.13 -21.55
CA ALA A 278 2.43 2.03 -21.88
C ALA A 278 3.37 1.67 -20.71
N ARG A 279 4.00 2.68 -20.09
CA ARG A 279 4.84 2.50 -18.88
C ARG A 279 4.08 1.84 -17.74
N LYS A 280 2.79 2.14 -17.59
CA LYS A 280 1.93 1.61 -16.52
C LYS A 280 1.27 0.27 -16.88
N GLY A 281 1.39 -0.18 -18.13
CA GLY A 281 0.76 -1.40 -18.62
C GLY A 281 -0.77 -1.31 -18.68
N TRP A 282 -1.33 -0.11 -18.72
CA TRP A 282 -2.78 0.09 -18.77
C TRP A 282 -3.33 -0.17 -20.17
N THR A 283 -4.50 -0.81 -20.23
CA THR A 283 -5.23 -1.06 -21.49
C THR A 283 -6.44 -0.16 -21.67
N LEU A 284 -6.70 0.74 -20.71
CA LEU A 284 -7.82 1.67 -20.77
C LEU A 284 -7.66 2.63 -21.96
N PRO A 285 -8.76 3.00 -22.65
CA PRO A 285 -8.70 3.94 -23.75
C PRO A 285 -8.39 5.36 -23.25
N PHE A 286 -7.46 6.03 -23.91
CA PHE A 286 -7.08 7.42 -23.64
C PHE A 286 -7.38 8.30 -24.85
N ALA A 287 -7.78 9.54 -24.56
CA ALA A 287 -7.96 10.60 -25.54
C ALA A 287 -7.43 11.92 -24.97
N SER A 288 -6.90 12.78 -25.82
CA SER A 288 -6.49 14.13 -25.44
C SER A 288 -7.55 15.14 -25.83
N SER A 289 -8.00 15.95 -24.88
CA SER A 289 -8.81 17.15 -25.11
C SER A 289 -7.96 18.43 -25.21
N ARG A 290 -6.64 18.30 -25.36
CA ARG A 290 -5.71 19.43 -25.40
C ARG A 290 -6.12 20.43 -26.48
N GLY A 291 -6.07 21.71 -26.15
CA GLY A 291 -6.49 22.78 -27.06
C GLY A 291 -8.00 23.01 -27.12
N THR A 292 -8.79 22.32 -26.28
CA THR A 292 -10.23 22.55 -26.14
C THR A 292 -10.58 23.02 -24.72
N THR A 293 -11.78 23.56 -24.55
CA THR A 293 -12.35 23.94 -23.24
C THR A 293 -13.08 22.80 -22.54
N PHE A 294 -12.98 21.55 -23.04
CA PHE A 294 -13.76 20.41 -22.56
C PHE A 294 -13.61 20.21 -21.04
N ALA A 295 -12.39 20.37 -20.51
CA ALA A 295 -12.13 20.21 -19.09
C ALA A 295 -12.86 21.25 -18.23
N ASP A 296 -12.80 22.52 -18.63
CA ASP A 296 -13.44 23.64 -17.94
C ASP A 296 -14.97 23.56 -18.04
N ASP A 297 -15.49 23.26 -19.23
CA ASP A 297 -16.93 23.14 -19.48
C ASP A 297 -17.54 21.95 -18.72
N CYS A 298 -16.76 20.87 -18.55
CA CYS A 298 -17.13 19.75 -17.68
C CYS A 298 -17.03 20.08 -16.18
N GLY A 299 -16.37 21.18 -15.82
CA GLY A 299 -16.13 21.63 -14.45
C GLY A 299 -15.01 20.85 -13.76
N ALA A 300 -14.09 20.26 -14.52
CA ALA A 300 -12.87 19.67 -13.96
C ALA A 300 -11.83 20.76 -13.67
N GLY A 301 -11.69 21.75 -14.57
CA GLY A 301 -10.64 22.77 -14.47
C GLY A 301 -9.27 22.10 -14.37
N ASP A 302 -8.49 22.53 -13.38
CA ASP A 302 -7.19 21.92 -13.05
C ASP A 302 -7.30 20.61 -12.24
N GLY A 303 -8.51 20.19 -11.86
CA GLY A 303 -8.76 18.98 -11.08
C GLY A 303 -9.17 17.77 -11.92
N PHE A 304 -9.41 16.64 -11.27
CA PHE A 304 -9.99 15.46 -11.90
C PHE A 304 -11.52 15.47 -11.77
N ARG A 305 -12.20 14.76 -12.67
CA ARG A 305 -13.66 14.58 -12.62
C ARG A 305 -14.09 13.29 -13.31
N LEU A 306 -15.10 12.63 -12.75
CA LEU A 306 -15.81 11.54 -13.42
C LEU A 306 -17.16 12.08 -13.92
N THR A 307 -17.40 12.02 -15.21
CA THR A 307 -18.60 12.58 -15.86
C THR A 307 -19.33 11.50 -16.66
N MET A 308 -20.65 11.44 -16.52
CA MET A 308 -21.55 10.58 -17.29
C MET A 308 -22.24 11.41 -18.37
N PHE A 309 -22.30 10.84 -19.57
CA PHE A 309 -23.01 11.40 -20.71
C PHE A 309 -24.02 10.41 -21.29
N LEU A 310 -25.08 10.96 -21.85
CA LEU A 310 -26.10 10.23 -22.61
C LEU A 310 -26.17 10.81 -24.02
N ARG A 311 -26.18 9.92 -25.01
CA ARG A 311 -26.42 10.24 -26.41
C ARG A 311 -27.87 9.94 -26.78
N ASP A 312 -28.55 10.94 -27.32
CA ASP A 312 -29.91 10.85 -27.87
C ASP A 312 -29.88 11.31 -29.34
N GLY A 313 -29.86 10.35 -30.26
CA GLY A 313 -29.54 10.59 -31.67
C GLY A 313 -28.13 11.20 -31.80
N ASP A 314 -28.03 12.41 -32.36
CA ASP A 314 -26.77 13.15 -32.47
C ASP A 314 -26.52 14.14 -31.33
N ARG A 315 -27.45 14.23 -30.37
CA ARG A 315 -27.33 15.14 -29.23
C ARG A 315 -26.66 14.44 -28.06
N VAL A 316 -25.66 15.09 -27.49
CA VAL A 316 -24.98 14.62 -26.28
C VAL A 316 -25.42 15.48 -25.10
N HIS A 317 -25.71 14.83 -23.98
CA HIS A 317 -26.10 15.48 -22.74
C HIS A 317 -25.22 14.98 -21.59
N ARG A 318 -24.76 15.90 -20.74
CA ARG A 318 -24.14 15.57 -19.46
C ARG A 318 -25.23 15.27 -18.44
N THR A 319 -25.20 14.09 -17.82
CA THR A 319 -26.27 13.61 -16.92
C THR A 319 -25.87 13.56 -15.46
N TYR A 320 -24.60 13.31 -15.16
CA TYR A 320 -24.08 13.25 -13.79
C TYR A 320 -22.58 13.54 -13.80
N ALA A 321 -22.04 14.09 -12.73
CA ALA A 321 -20.61 14.13 -12.51
C ALA A 321 -20.26 14.14 -11.02
N THR A 322 -19.04 13.72 -10.70
CA THR A 322 -18.50 13.74 -9.33
C THR A 322 -16.99 13.95 -9.34
N THR A 323 -16.46 14.40 -8.21
CA THR A 323 -15.02 14.49 -7.94
C THR A 323 -14.78 14.08 -6.47
N GLY A 324 -13.57 14.28 -5.97
CA GLY A 324 -13.12 13.91 -4.62
C GLY A 324 -13.44 12.45 -4.30
N ARG A 325 -13.86 12.19 -3.05
CA ARG A 325 -14.23 10.84 -2.58
C ARG A 325 -15.44 10.21 -3.27
N GLY A 326 -16.12 10.92 -4.16
CA GLY A 326 -17.27 10.38 -4.89
C GLY A 326 -16.93 9.21 -5.81
N ILE A 327 -15.64 9.04 -6.14
CA ILE A 327 -15.11 7.93 -6.94
C ILE A 327 -14.52 6.78 -6.10
N ASP A 328 -14.41 6.91 -4.76
CA ASP A 328 -13.81 5.88 -3.88
C ASP A 328 -14.44 4.50 -4.09
N ARG A 329 -15.76 4.47 -4.32
CA ARG A 329 -16.54 3.25 -4.59
C ARG A 329 -16.15 2.50 -5.87
N LEU A 330 -15.38 3.14 -6.75
CA LEU A 330 -14.86 2.54 -7.97
C LEU A 330 -13.43 2.03 -7.78
N ALA A 331 -12.78 2.38 -6.67
CA ALA A 331 -11.43 1.93 -6.35
C ALA A 331 -11.46 0.68 -5.48
N PHE A 332 -10.95 -0.42 -6.04
CA PHE A 332 -10.96 -1.74 -5.41
C PHE A 332 -10.19 -1.76 -4.08
N VAL A 333 -8.98 -1.22 -4.05
CA VAL A 333 -8.13 -1.23 -2.85
C VAL A 333 -8.77 -0.44 -1.71
N THR A 334 -9.32 0.74 -2.00
CA THR A 334 -10.04 1.54 -1.00
C THR A 334 -11.23 0.77 -0.42
N SER A 335 -11.99 0.09 -1.27
CA SER A 335 -13.16 -0.67 -0.83
C SER A 335 -12.77 -1.84 0.10
N LEU A 336 -11.61 -2.48 -0.15
CA LEU A 336 -11.09 -3.52 0.75
C LEU A 336 -10.50 -2.97 2.04
N LEU A 337 -9.83 -1.81 2.00
CA LEU A 337 -9.29 -1.17 3.20
C LEU A 337 -10.42 -0.80 4.18
N ASP A 338 -11.56 -0.30 3.66
CA ASP A 338 -12.73 0.04 4.47
C ASP A 338 -13.37 -1.20 5.16
N LEU A 339 -13.11 -2.41 4.66
CA LEU A 339 -13.54 -3.68 5.28
C LEU A 339 -12.48 -4.27 6.21
N SER A 340 -11.24 -3.79 6.10
CA SER A 340 -10.12 -4.33 6.87
C SER A 340 -10.15 -3.82 8.30
N VAL A 341 -9.58 -4.61 9.22
CA VAL A 341 -9.57 -4.28 10.64
C VAL A 341 -8.97 -2.91 10.94
N PHE A 342 -7.94 -2.47 10.20
CA PHE A 342 -7.27 -1.20 10.49
C PHE A 342 -7.74 -0.03 9.62
N GLY A 343 -8.75 -0.23 8.76
CA GLY A 343 -9.21 0.79 7.83
C GLY A 343 -8.11 1.25 6.87
N ARG A 344 -8.19 2.51 6.44
CA ARG A 344 -7.14 3.19 5.66
C ARG A 344 -6.02 3.74 6.53
N ARG A 345 -6.18 3.69 7.86
CA ARG A 345 -5.32 4.26 8.90
C ARG A 345 -5.20 5.78 8.85
N GLU A 346 -6.10 6.49 8.16
CA GLU A 346 -5.99 7.93 7.99
C GLU A 346 -6.54 8.70 9.21
N GLU A 347 -5.94 9.83 9.60
CA GLU A 347 -6.31 10.56 10.82
C GLU A 347 -7.80 10.97 10.91
N TRP A 348 -8.49 11.08 9.77
CA TRP A 348 -9.91 11.43 9.73
C TRP A 348 -10.84 10.25 10.04
N GLU A 349 -10.34 9.01 10.01
CA GLU A 349 -11.12 7.82 10.35
C GLU A 349 -11.40 7.78 11.86
N ASP A 350 -12.61 7.36 12.20
CA ASP A 350 -13.03 7.13 13.58
C ASP A 350 -12.56 5.73 14.04
N SER A 351 -11.24 5.60 14.22
CA SER A 351 -10.61 4.36 14.67
C SER A 351 -10.42 4.36 16.19
N PRO A 352 -10.55 3.21 16.88
CA PRO A 352 -10.28 3.09 18.31
C PRO A 352 -8.93 3.65 18.75
N ALA A 353 -8.83 4.04 20.01
CA ALA A 353 -7.59 4.53 20.60
C ALA A 353 -6.48 3.46 20.53
N GLY A 354 -5.24 3.89 20.26
CA GLY A 354 -4.09 3.00 20.12
C GLY A 354 -3.96 2.27 18.78
N TRP A 355 -4.95 2.38 17.88
CA TRP A 355 -4.83 1.79 16.54
C TRP A 355 -3.80 2.53 15.68
N PRO A 356 -3.08 1.82 14.78
CA PRO A 356 -2.13 2.44 13.88
C PRO A 356 -2.77 3.54 13.04
N ARG A 357 -2.16 4.73 13.02
CA ARG A 357 -2.58 5.87 12.22
C ARG A 357 -1.43 6.42 11.39
N GLN A 358 -1.76 6.98 10.24
CA GLN A 358 -0.88 7.72 9.35
C GLN A 358 -1.54 9.07 9.00
N PRO A 359 -0.75 10.11 8.69
CA PRO A 359 -1.29 11.40 8.27
C PRO A 359 -2.32 11.23 7.16
N THR A 360 -3.44 11.96 7.27
CA THR A 360 -4.42 11.98 6.16
C THR A 360 -3.73 12.44 4.89
N ALA A 361 -3.86 11.70 3.79
CA ALA A 361 -3.38 12.18 2.50
C ALA A 361 -4.05 13.53 2.19
N ARG A 362 -3.25 14.60 2.24
CA ARG A 362 -3.63 15.95 1.76
C ARG A 362 -3.33 16.03 0.27
N HIS A 363 -3.74 17.09 -0.42
CA HIS A 363 -3.18 17.37 -1.73
C HIS A 363 -1.73 17.86 -1.56
N PRO A 364 -0.72 17.28 -2.22
CA PRO A 364 -0.76 16.05 -3.04
C PRO A 364 -0.72 14.77 -2.20
N ASN A 365 -1.34 13.69 -2.70
CA ASN A 365 -1.55 12.40 -2.02
C ASN A 365 -0.32 11.87 -1.26
N THR A 366 -0.52 11.07 -0.23
CA THR A 366 0.58 10.34 0.43
C THR A 366 1.29 9.44 -0.58
N MET A 367 2.56 9.73 -0.82
CA MET A 367 3.45 9.00 -1.73
C MET A 367 4.40 8.11 -0.92
N THR A 368 4.73 6.94 -1.44
CA THR A 368 5.93 6.21 -1.03
C THR A 368 7.19 6.97 -1.43
N ALA A 369 8.35 6.59 -0.87
CA ALA A 369 9.65 7.15 -1.24
C ALA A 369 10.00 6.95 -2.74
N ASP A 370 9.46 5.91 -3.38
CA ASP A 370 9.56 5.63 -4.82
C ASP A 370 8.46 6.31 -5.67
N GLY A 371 7.68 7.21 -5.08
CA GLY A 371 6.72 8.04 -5.82
C GLY A 371 5.42 7.32 -6.21
N ARG A 372 5.04 6.26 -5.49
CA ARG A 372 3.74 5.60 -5.66
C ARG A 372 2.73 6.21 -4.70
N ALA A 373 1.59 6.67 -5.20
CA ALA A 373 0.50 7.07 -4.33
C ALA A 373 0.00 5.85 -3.53
N LEU A 374 -0.18 6.03 -2.22
CA LEU A 374 -0.65 4.99 -1.30
C LEU A 374 -2.14 5.12 -0.97
N SER A 375 -2.71 6.30 -1.19
CA SER A 375 -4.09 6.61 -0.88
C SER A 375 -4.60 7.68 -1.84
N PHE A 376 -5.87 7.57 -2.20
CA PHE A 376 -6.65 8.68 -2.72
C PHE A 376 -7.18 9.45 -1.51
N GLY A 377 -6.42 10.47 -1.08
CA GLY A 377 -6.69 11.15 0.19
C GLY A 377 -8.06 11.81 0.30
N ARG A 378 -8.33 12.41 1.47
CA ARG A 378 -9.58 13.15 1.70
C ARG A 378 -9.56 14.48 0.96
N PHE A 379 -9.95 14.48 -0.31
CA PHE A 379 -10.39 15.69 -1.01
C PHE A 379 -11.77 16.08 -0.47
N ARG A 380 -11.84 17.23 0.23
CA ARG A 380 -13.10 17.82 0.69
C ARG A 380 -13.95 18.31 -0.47
#